data_AF-A0A3D3LHP2-F1
#
_entry.id   AF-A0A3D3LHP2-F1
#
_cell.length_a   1.000
_cell.length_b   1.000
_cell.length_c   1.000
_cell.angle_alpha   90.00
_cell.angle_beta   90.00
_cell.angle_gamma   90.00
#
_symmetry.space_group_name_H-M   'P 1'
#
loop_
_entity.id
_entity.type
_entity.pdbx_description
1 polymer ?
#
loop_
_entity_poly.entity_id
_entity_poly.type
_entity_poly.pdbx_seq_one_letter_code
_entity_poly.pdbx_strand_id
1 'polypeptide(L)'
;ELCMDIIREENKSSMLKTSEGVPPPQEIHDVLEDYVIGQAHAKRVLSVAVHNHYKRLNHSAKNSEIELSKSNILLIGPTGCGKTLFAQTLAKILDVPFTMADATTLTEAGYVGEDVENI
;
A
#
# COMPACT_ATOMS: atom_id res chain seq x y z
N GLU A 1 -9.94 -20.59 19.65
CA GLU A 1 -10.03 -19.27 18.99
C GLU A 1 -8.97 -19.09 17.91
N LEU A 2 -7.68 -19.35 18.19
CA LEU A 2 -6.57 -19.16 17.23
C LEU A 2 -6.77 -19.77 15.83
N CYS A 3 -7.38 -20.95 15.74
CA CYS A 3 -7.61 -21.64 14.45
C CYS A 3 -8.66 -20.94 13.58
N MET A 4 -9.67 -20.28 14.19
CA MET A 4 -10.67 -19.51 13.45
C MET A 4 -10.10 -18.20 12.89
N ASP A 5 -9.16 -17.57 13.62
CA ASP A 5 -8.50 -16.36 13.16
C ASP A 5 -7.54 -16.65 11.99
N ILE A 6 -6.80 -17.77 12.06
CA ILE A 6 -5.95 -18.24 10.95
C ILE A 6 -6.77 -18.52 9.69
N ILE A 7 -7.91 -19.21 9.81
CA ILE A 7 -8.80 -19.51 8.67
C ILE A 7 -9.41 -18.23 8.07
N ARG A 8 -9.69 -17.22 8.90
CA ARG A 8 -10.19 -15.91 8.43
C ARG A 8 -9.12 -15.10 7.70
N GLU A 9 -7.88 -15.10 8.19
CA GLU A 9 -6.75 -14.44 7.50
C GLU A 9 -6.38 -15.14 6.18
N GLU A 10 -6.40 -16.47 6.12
CA GLU A 10 -6.19 -17.22 4.86
C GLU A 10 -7.28 -16.94 3.82
N ASN A 11 -8.55 -16.86 4.21
CA ASN A 11 -9.63 -16.55 3.26
C ASN A 11 -9.55 -15.11 2.71
N LYS A 12 -9.15 -14.13 3.53
CA LYS A 12 -8.99 -12.73 3.09
C LYS A 12 -7.76 -12.54 2.19
N SER A 13 -6.64 -13.18 2.51
CA SER A 13 -5.45 -13.17 1.64
C SER A 13 -5.70 -13.89 0.31
N SER A 14 -6.62 -14.85 0.28
CA SER A 14 -7.05 -15.52 -0.96
C SER A 14 -7.92 -14.64 -1.87
N MET A 15 -8.68 -13.66 -1.33
CA MET A 15 -9.58 -12.82 -2.14
C MET A 15 -8.83 -11.91 -3.12
N LEU A 16 -7.59 -11.55 -2.84
CA LEU A 16 -6.79 -10.66 -3.69
C LEU A 16 -5.79 -11.39 -4.58
N LYS A 17 -5.82 -12.74 -4.61
CA LYS A 17 -5.07 -13.52 -5.61
C LYS A 17 -5.74 -13.35 -6.97
N THR A 18 -5.63 -12.18 -7.58
CA THR A 18 -6.04 -11.99 -8.96
C THR A 18 -5.02 -12.64 -9.88
N SER A 19 -5.32 -13.88 -10.24
CA SER A 19 -5.08 -14.36 -11.59
C SER A 19 -5.56 -13.26 -12.57
N GLU A 20 -4.62 -12.67 -13.31
CA GLU A 20 -4.80 -11.81 -14.50
C GLU A 20 -5.39 -10.38 -14.37
N GLY A 21 -5.72 -9.86 -13.19
CA GLY A 21 -6.38 -8.55 -13.06
C GLY A 21 -5.75 -7.59 -12.04
N VAL A 22 -5.62 -6.31 -12.40
CA VAL A 22 -5.36 -5.25 -11.40
C VAL A 22 -6.63 -5.03 -10.56
N PRO A 23 -6.60 -5.13 -9.22
CA PRO A 23 -7.79 -4.99 -8.39
C PRO A 23 -8.45 -3.60 -8.59
N PRO A 24 -9.78 -3.51 -8.74
CA PRO A 24 -10.47 -2.25 -8.89
C PRO A 24 -10.32 -1.38 -7.62
N PRO A 25 -10.33 -0.04 -7.75
CA PRO A 25 -10.23 0.85 -6.59
C PRO A 25 -11.32 0.62 -5.53
N GLN A 26 -12.50 0.16 -5.94
CA GLN A 26 -13.60 -0.14 -5.02
C GLN A 26 -13.23 -1.28 -4.06
N GLU A 27 -12.62 -2.35 -4.57
CA GLU A 27 -12.25 -3.52 -3.75
C GLU A 27 -11.15 -3.16 -2.76
N ILE A 28 -10.14 -2.38 -3.19
CA ILE A 28 -9.10 -1.88 -2.29
C ILE A 28 -9.72 -0.99 -1.20
N HIS A 29 -10.68 -0.14 -1.57
CA HIS A 29 -11.38 0.71 -0.62
C HIS A 29 -12.14 -0.10 0.42
N ASP A 30 -12.86 -1.13 -0.01
CA ASP A 30 -13.67 -1.99 0.87
C ASP A 30 -12.78 -2.76 1.84
N VAL A 31 -11.62 -3.25 1.41
CA VAL A 31 -10.67 -3.87 2.34
C VAL A 31 -10.13 -2.84 3.33
N LEU A 32 -9.82 -1.60 2.90
CA LEU A 32 -9.40 -0.54 3.83
C LEU A 32 -10.50 -0.16 4.82
N GLU A 33 -11.78 -0.28 4.44
CA GLU A 33 -12.93 -0.02 5.30
C GLU A 33 -12.98 -0.97 6.51
N ASP A 34 -12.62 -2.24 6.32
CA ASP A 34 -12.62 -3.25 7.38
C ASP A 34 -11.60 -3.00 8.49
N TYR A 35 -10.52 -2.25 8.21
CA TYR A 35 -9.43 -2.02 9.17
C TYR A 35 -9.35 -0.59 9.69
N VAL A 36 -9.59 0.40 8.83
CA VAL A 36 -9.51 1.82 9.22
C VAL A 36 -10.91 2.40 9.22
N ILE A 37 -11.40 2.86 10.36
CA ILE A 37 -12.75 3.43 10.45
C ILE A 37 -12.73 4.91 10.07
N GLY A 38 -13.68 5.33 9.21
CA GLY A 38 -13.76 6.71 8.72
C GLY A 38 -12.72 7.03 7.65
N GLN A 39 -12.19 8.27 7.62
CA GLN A 39 -11.12 8.68 6.70
C GLN A 39 -11.43 8.42 5.20
N ALA A 40 -12.69 8.59 4.79
CA ALA A 40 -13.18 8.24 3.45
C ALA A 40 -12.37 8.88 2.30
N HIS A 41 -11.91 10.12 2.49
CA HIS A 41 -11.05 10.79 1.51
C HIS A 41 -9.71 10.07 1.32
N ALA A 42 -9.03 9.72 2.41
CA ALA A 42 -7.74 9.03 2.35
C ALA A 42 -7.88 7.64 1.71
N LYS A 43 -8.91 6.88 2.09
CA LYS A 43 -9.21 5.57 1.49
C LYS A 43 -9.40 5.66 -0.02
N ARG A 44 -10.18 6.63 -0.49
CA ARG A 44 -10.41 6.84 -1.93
C ARG A 44 -9.10 7.15 -2.66
N VAL A 45 -8.29 8.07 -2.13
CA VAL A 45 -7.00 8.45 -2.74
C VAL A 45 -6.03 7.27 -2.79
N LEU A 46 -5.88 6.54 -1.68
CA LEU A 46 -5.00 5.37 -1.59
C LEU A 46 -5.44 4.28 -2.58
N SER A 47 -6.74 4.00 -2.66
CA SER A 47 -7.27 2.96 -3.53
C SER A 47 -7.02 3.25 -5.02
N VAL A 48 -7.23 4.49 -5.45
CA VAL A 48 -6.93 4.92 -6.83
C VAL A 48 -5.42 4.87 -7.10
N ALA A 49 -4.61 5.34 -6.17
CA ALA A 49 -3.16 5.38 -6.34
C ALA A 49 -2.55 3.98 -6.44
N VAL A 50 -3.02 3.02 -5.61
CA VAL A 50 -2.60 1.61 -5.66
C VAL A 50 -3.04 0.95 -6.97
N HIS A 51 -4.28 1.16 -7.39
CA HIS A 51 -4.77 0.66 -8.67
C HIS A 51 -3.90 1.16 -9.84
N ASN A 52 -3.57 2.45 -9.84
CA ASN A 52 -2.71 3.06 -10.84
C ASN A 52 -1.26 2.56 -10.75
N HIS A 53 -0.76 2.26 -9.54
CA HIS A 53 0.55 1.67 -9.34
C HIS A 53 0.67 0.31 -10.04
N TYR A 54 -0.30 -0.58 -9.84
CA TYR A 54 -0.36 -1.87 -10.53
C TYR A 54 -0.52 -1.74 -12.04
N LYS A 55 -1.39 -0.83 -12.50
CA LYS A 55 -1.52 -0.55 -13.94
C LYS A 55 -0.19 -0.11 -14.54
N ARG A 56 0.56 0.74 -13.85
CA ARG A 56 1.89 1.18 -14.29
C ARG A 56 2.87 0.01 -14.38
N LEU A 57 2.94 -0.85 -13.36
CA LEU A 57 3.81 -2.03 -13.37
C LEU A 57 3.51 -2.95 -14.55
N ASN A 58 2.23 -3.23 -14.81
CA ASN A 58 1.79 -4.07 -15.92
C ASN A 58 2.02 -3.42 -17.30
N HIS A 59 2.00 -2.09 -17.36
CA HIS A 59 2.28 -1.32 -18.58
C HIS A 59 3.77 -1.30 -18.91
N SER A 60 4.63 -1.08 -17.90
CA SER A 60 6.09 -1.14 -18.04
C SER A 60 6.57 -2.49 -18.57
N ALA A 61 5.89 -3.59 -18.21
CA ALA A 61 6.20 -4.92 -18.73
C ALA A 61 5.86 -5.10 -20.24
N LYS A 62 5.04 -4.23 -20.83
CA LYS A 62 4.53 -4.37 -22.20
C LYS A 62 5.25 -3.49 -23.25
N ASN A 63 6.37 -2.82 -22.90
CA ASN A 63 7.18 -2.00 -23.82
C ASN A 63 6.36 -0.98 -24.65
N SER A 64 5.41 -0.33 -24.01
CA SER A 64 4.67 0.81 -24.55
C SER A 64 5.54 2.08 -24.60
N GLU A 65 5.52 2.83 -25.71
CA GLU A 65 6.24 4.11 -25.89
C GLU A 65 5.77 5.25 -24.95
N ILE A 66 4.68 5.04 -24.20
CA ILE A 66 4.10 6.03 -23.30
C ILE A 66 4.61 5.82 -21.88
N GLU A 67 5.34 6.80 -21.35
CA GLU A 67 5.77 6.83 -19.95
C GLU A 67 4.63 7.27 -19.03
N LEU A 68 4.28 6.43 -18.05
CA LEU A 68 3.30 6.76 -17.01
C LEU A 68 4.02 7.30 -15.78
N SER A 69 3.63 8.50 -15.33
CA SER A 69 4.24 9.15 -14.17
C SER A 69 3.86 8.49 -12.85
N LYS A 70 4.75 8.61 -11.84
CA LYS A 70 4.48 8.13 -10.48
C LYS A 70 3.71 9.17 -9.66
N SER A 71 2.54 8.77 -9.18
CA SER A 71 1.79 9.53 -8.18
C SER A 71 2.20 9.09 -6.78
N ASN A 72 3.08 9.87 -6.14
CA ASN A 72 3.40 9.70 -4.72
C ASN A 72 2.29 10.31 -3.86
N ILE A 73 2.17 9.85 -2.61
CA ILE A 73 1.11 10.26 -1.69
C ILE A 73 1.76 10.82 -0.43
N LEU A 74 1.25 11.95 0.05
CA LEU A 74 1.58 12.50 1.37
C LEU A 74 0.35 12.39 2.26
N LEU A 75 0.45 11.63 3.35
CA LEU A 75 -0.63 11.49 4.33
C LEU A 75 -0.45 12.50 5.48
N ILE A 76 -1.39 13.44 5.59
CA ILE A 76 -1.39 14.47 6.64
C ILE A 76 -2.55 14.20 7.61
N GLY A 77 -2.27 14.23 8.91
CA GLY A 77 -3.28 14.07 9.94
C GLY A 77 -2.68 14.01 11.35
N PRO A 78 -3.49 14.17 12.41
CA PRO A 78 -3.02 14.16 13.80
C PRO A 78 -2.44 12.79 14.20
N THR A 79 -1.78 12.74 15.35
CA THR A 79 -1.30 11.47 15.93
C THR A 79 -2.47 10.52 16.19
N GLY A 80 -2.24 9.20 16.03
CA GLY A 80 -3.27 8.18 16.29
C GLY A 80 -4.42 8.07 15.28
N CYS A 81 -4.45 8.84 14.19
CA CYS A 81 -5.55 8.80 13.22
C CYS A 81 -5.51 7.64 12.20
N GLY A 82 -4.62 6.67 12.39
CA GLY A 82 -4.53 5.48 11.51
C GLY A 82 -3.57 5.59 10.30
N LYS A 83 -2.68 6.59 10.22
CA LYS A 83 -1.69 6.70 9.11
C LYS A 83 -0.84 5.43 8.95
N THR A 84 -0.24 4.94 10.04
CA THR A 84 0.55 3.71 10.04
C THR A 84 -0.30 2.48 9.77
N LEU A 85 -1.55 2.47 10.27
CA LEU A 85 -2.48 1.37 10.03
C LEU A 85 -2.85 1.26 8.54
N PHE A 86 -3.03 2.37 7.82
CA PHE A 86 -3.18 2.37 6.37
C PHE A 86 -2.03 1.65 5.67
N ALA A 87 -0.78 1.99 6.00
CA ALA A 87 0.40 1.36 5.41
C ALA A 87 0.45 -0.15 5.69
N GLN A 88 0.18 -0.55 6.93
CA GLN A 88 0.15 -1.96 7.33
C GLN A 88 -0.97 -2.76 6.65
N THR A 89 -2.17 -2.19 6.56
CA THR A 89 -3.29 -2.85 5.85
C THR A 89 -2.99 -2.96 4.36
N LEU A 90 -2.42 -1.92 3.74
CA LEU A 90 -1.97 -1.98 2.35
C LEU A 90 -0.92 -3.09 2.15
N ALA A 91 0.07 -3.20 3.03
CA ALA A 91 1.08 -4.25 2.96
C ALA A 91 0.48 -5.67 2.99
N LYS A 92 -0.64 -5.88 3.69
CA LYS A 92 -1.34 -7.18 3.76
C LYS A 92 -2.09 -7.54 2.47
N ILE A 93 -2.50 -6.55 1.68
CA ILE A 93 -3.31 -6.76 0.47
C ILE A 93 -2.50 -6.67 -0.82
N LEU A 94 -1.34 -6.01 -0.77
CA LEU A 94 -0.47 -5.79 -1.91
C LEU A 94 0.43 -7.02 -2.12
N ASP A 95 0.29 -7.66 -3.28
CA ASP A 95 1.21 -8.70 -3.74
C ASP A 95 2.47 -8.10 -4.41
N VAL A 96 3.09 -7.12 -3.75
CA VAL A 96 4.36 -6.51 -4.15
C VAL A 96 5.23 -6.25 -2.93
N PRO A 97 6.57 -6.21 -3.06
CA PRO A 97 7.45 -5.87 -1.95
C PRO A 97 7.05 -4.53 -1.31
N PHE A 98 6.89 -4.54 0.01
CA PHE A 98 6.46 -3.37 0.78
C PHE A 98 7.44 -3.12 1.93
N THR A 99 8.01 -1.92 1.97
CA THR A 99 8.92 -1.47 3.04
C THR A 99 8.28 -0.31 3.81
N MET A 100 8.45 -0.31 5.12
CA MET A 100 8.05 0.78 6.01
C MET A 100 9.30 1.29 6.72
N ALA A 101 9.62 2.57 6.53
CA ALA A 101 10.79 3.21 7.11
C ALA A 101 10.39 4.48 7.87
N ASP A 102 11.20 4.84 8.86
CA ASP A 102 11.08 6.08 9.62
C ASP A 102 12.10 7.09 9.11
N ALA A 103 11.64 8.25 8.63
CA ALA A 103 12.53 9.28 8.13
C ALA A 103 13.37 9.96 9.23
N THR A 104 13.02 9.79 10.51
CA THR A 104 13.77 10.39 11.63
C THR A 104 15.11 9.69 11.89
N THR A 105 15.30 8.46 11.39
CA THR A 105 16.57 7.73 11.48
C THR A 105 17.53 8.07 10.35
N LEU A 106 17.03 8.73 9.30
CA LEU A 106 17.79 9.07 8.11
C LEU A 106 18.58 10.36 8.29
N THR A 107 19.84 10.32 7.92
CA THR A 107 20.74 11.47 7.96
C THR A 107 21.37 11.72 6.59
N GLU A 108 21.83 12.94 6.36
CA GLU A 108 22.58 13.26 5.14
C GLU A 108 23.83 12.38 5.02
N ALA A 109 24.22 12.05 3.77
CA ALA A 109 25.42 11.28 3.49
C ALA A 109 26.65 11.90 4.17
N GLY A 110 27.39 11.08 4.92
CA GLY A 110 28.56 11.52 5.68
C GLY A 110 28.30 11.93 7.14
N TYR A 111 27.05 11.85 7.62
CA TYR A 111 26.71 11.95 9.03
C TYR A 111 26.43 10.58 9.66
N VAL A 112 26.48 10.52 10.99
CA VAL A 112 26.20 9.28 11.74
C VAL A 112 24.69 9.03 11.76
N GLY A 113 24.22 8.10 10.93
CA GLY A 113 22.82 7.67 10.81
C GLY A 113 22.63 6.65 9.67
N GLU A 114 21.39 6.28 9.37
CA GLU A 114 21.07 5.36 8.26
C GLU A 114 21.02 6.12 6.92
N ASP A 115 21.64 5.55 5.88
CA ASP A 115 21.56 6.05 4.51
C ASP A 115 20.21 5.68 3.88
N VAL A 116 19.71 6.54 2.99
CA VAL A 116 18.48 6.32 2.21
C VAL A 116 18.58 5.07 1.34
N GLU A 117 19.78 4.69 0.90
CA GLU A 117 20.01 3.48 0.10
C GLU A 117 19.82 2.17 0.87
N ASN A 118 19.79 2.21 2.21
CA ASN A 118 19.69 1.00 3.06
C ASN A 118 18.24 0.59 3.39
N ILE A 119 17.24 1.34 2.91
CA ILE A 119 15.80 1.05 3.07
C ILE A 119 15.28 0.22 1.89
#